data_AF-A0A958WUA5-F1
#
_entry.id   AF-A0A958WUA5-F1
#
_cell.length_a   1.000
_cell.length_b   1.000
_cell.length_c   1.000
_cell.angle_alpha   90.00
_cell.angle_beta   90.00
_cell.angle_gamma   90.00
#
_symmetry.space_group_name_H-M   'P 1'
#
loop_
_entity.id
_entity.type
_entity.pdbx_description
1 polymer ?
#
loop_
_entity_poly.entity_id
_entity_poly.type
_entity_poly.pdbx_seq_one_letter_code
_entity_poly.pdbx_strand_id
1 'polypeptide(L)'
;MRNYEVTFIVDPVLSGDEIKATAQKYVDQLQESGCSIVHIGEMGLRTLAYEINKRHSGYYYCVEFQSETGTFVAPLELSLRRDERIMRFLTITLDKYGVKYNEDRRNGLIGKVKRKKKSDADAPASAVAAAKPKVAKQPPQQPDNLKRIEGIGPKIAEVLKAADINSFAKLASMTSEEIKEVLNAAGDRFSFQDPTTWPAQADLAAKGEWEKLKKWQEDLKGGKVVAPSSKGEGGEEE
;
A
#
# COMPACT_ATOMS: atom_id res chain seq x y z
N MET A 1 -31.50 3.83 -13.00
CA MET A 1 -30.31 3.23 -13.65
C MET A 1 -30.09 1.84 -13.09
N ARG A 2 -29.70 0.88 -13.92
CA ARG A 2 -29.32 -0.47 -13.49
C ARG A 2 -27.83 -0.49 -13.17
N ASN A 3 -27.47 -1.23 -12.14
CA ASN A 3 -26.08 -1.40 -11.72
C ASN A 3 -25.57 -2.73 -12.25
N TYR A 4 -24.35 -2.73 -12.76
CA TYR A 4 -23.68 -3.91 -13.28
C TYR A 4 -22.27 -3.98 -12.69
N GLU A 5 -21.78 -5.20 -12.60
CA GLU A 5 -20.41 -5.50 -12.24
C GLU A 5 -19.85 -6.45 -13.29
N VAL A 6 -18.67 -6.12 -13.82
CA VAL A 6 -17.92 -7.04 -14.69
C VAL A 6 -16.61 -7.35 -14.01
N THR A 7 -16.41 -8.63 -13.73
CA THR A 7 -15.11 -9.15 -13.28
C THR A 7 -14.45 -9.89 -14.42
N PHE A 8 -13.22 -9.52 -14.77
CA PHE A 8 -12.43 -10.21 -15.78
C PHE A 8 -11.02 -10.51 -15.30
N ILE A 9 -10.45 -11.56 -15.89
CA ILE A 9 -9.13 -12.09 -15.56
C ILE A 9 -8.22 -11.92 -16.78
N VAL A 10 -7.15 -11.16 -16.61
CA VAL A 10 -6.13 -10.93 -17.65
C VAL A 10 -5.01 -11.97 -17.51
N ASP A 11 -4.47 -12.44 -18.64
CA ASP A 11 -3.34 -13.38 -18.69
C ASP A 11 -2.14 -12.81 -17.92
N PRO A 12 -1.58 -13.54 -16.93
CA PRO A 12 -0.43 -13.07 -16.15
C PRO A 12 0.89 -13.02 -16.93
N VAL A 13 0.96 -13.55 -18.16
CA VAL A 13 2.18 -13.54 -18.99
C VAL A 13 2.46 -12.16 -19.59
N LEU A 14 1.44 -11.32 -19.71
CA LEU A 14 1.58 -9.96 -20.23
C LEU A 14 2.42 -9.08 -19.29
N SER A 15 3.05 -8.06 -19.84
CA SER A 15 3.77 -7.07 -19.04
C SER A 15 2.80 -6.23 -18.19
N GLY A 16 3.29 -5.66 -17.09
CA GLY A 16 2.46 -4.84 -16.19
C GLY A 16 1.78 -3.66 -16.88
N ASP A 17 2.43 -3.06 -17.87
CA ASP A 17 1.89 -1.94 -18.64
C ASP A 17 0.80 -2.40 -19.61
N GLU A 18 0.98 -3.54 -20.27
CA GLU A 18 -0.04 -4.14 -21.16
C GLU A 18 -1.29 -4.56 -20.39
N ILE A 19 -1.13 -5.07 -19.16
CA ILE A 19 -2.25 -5.45 -18.29
C ILE A 19 -3.10 -4.21 -17.98
N LYS A 20 -2.46 -3.11 -17.55
CA LYS A 20 -3.14 -1.85 -17.24
C LYS A 20 -3.79 -1.24 -18.49
N ALA A 21 -3.09 -1.24 -19.62
CA ALA A 21 -3.63 -0.75 -20.88
C ALA A 21 -4.86 -1.55 -21.34
N THR A 22 -4.84 -2.87 -21.16
CA THR A 22 -5.98 -3.74 -21.48
C THR A 22 -7.16 -3.45 -20.55
N ALA A 23 -6.92 -3.26 -19.25
CA ALA A 23 -7.98 -2.84 -18.32
C ALA A 23 -8.58 -1.48 -18.71
N GLN A 24 -7.72 -0.49 -19.01
CA GLN A 24 -8.15 0.86 -19.37
C GLN A 24 -8.98 0.87 -20.65
N LYS A 25 -8.59 0.11 -21.68
CA LYS A 25 -9.37 -0.05 -22.93
C LYS A 25 -10.83 -0.42 -22.67
N TYR A 26 -11.10 -1.33 -21.73
CA TYR A 26 -12.48 -1.74 -21.42
C TYR A 26 -13.22 -0.73 -20.55
N VAL A 27 -12.51 0.00 -19.69
CA VAL A 27 -13.05 1.15 -18.95
C VAL A 27 -13.50 2.24 -19.93
N ASP A 28 -12.67 2.55 -20.92
CA ASP A 28 -12.97 3.55 -21.96
C ASP A 28 -14.15 3.09 -22.84
N GLN A 29 -14.17 1.82 -23.27
CA GLN A 29 -15.28 1.27 -24.06
C GLN A 29 -16.64 1.36 -23.32
N LEU A 30 -16.63 1.18 -21.99
CA LEU A 30 -17.82 1.34 -21.16
C LEU A 30 -18.29 2.80 -21.11
N GLN A 31 -17.35 3.76 -20.98
CA GLN A 31 -17.66 5.19 -21.02
C GLN A 31 -18.22 5.63 -22.38
N GLU A 32 -17.61 5.18 -23.47
CA GLU A 32 -18.07 5.45 -24.85
C GLU A 32 -19.49 4.92 -25.10
N SER A 33 -19.84 3.80 -24.47
CA SER A 33 -21.18 3.20 -24.53
C SER A 33 -22.21 3.93 -23.64
N GLY A 34 -21.84 5.05 -23.00
CA GLY A 34 -22.71 5.86 -22.15
C GLY A 34 -22.91 5.30 -20.74
N CYS A 35 -22.03 4.42 -20.27
CA CYS A 35 -22.07 3.90 -18.90
C CYS A 35 -21.32 4.82 -17.93
N SER A 36 -21.89 5.05 -16.75
CA SER A 36 -21.22 5.79 -15.67
C SER A 36 -20.45 4.81 -14.77
N ILE A 37 -19.14 4.97 -14.65
CA ILE A 37 -18.32 4.09 -13.81
C ILE A 37 -18.45 4.52 -12.35
N VAL A 38 -18.79 3.57 -11.49
CA VAL A 38 -18.91 3.76 -10.05
C VAL A 38 -17.59 3.48 -9.34
N HIS A 39 -16.91 2.41 -9.74
CA HIS A 39 -15.66 1.99 -9.13
C HIS A 39 -14.86 1.03 -10.02
N ILE A 40 -13.53 1.13 -9.94
CA ILE A 40 -12.60 0.17 -10.54
C ILE A 40 -11.83 -0.47 -9.38
N GLY A 41 -12.08 -1.75 -9.16
CA GLY A 41 -11.44 -2.59 -8.16
C GLY A 41 -10.29 -3.38 -8.77
N GLU A 42 -9.06 -2.91 -8.56
CA GLU A 42 -7.84 -3.63 -8.93
C GLU A 42 -7.50 -4.66 -7.85
N MET A 43 -7.82 -5.93 -8.11
CA MET A 43 -7.57 -7.02 -7.17
C MET A 43 -6.16 -7.59 -7.28
N GLY A 44 -5.45 -7.29 -8.37
CA GLY A 44 -4.08 -7.71 -8.64
C GLY A 44 -3.92 -9.19 -9.02
N LEU A 45 -2.69 -9.68 -8.96
CA LEU A 45 -2.36 -11.07 -9.24
C LEU A 45 -2.93 -11.99 -8.14
N ARG A 46 -3.69 -13.01 -8.55
CA ARG A 46 -4.21 -14.04 -7.64
C ARG A 46 -4.01 -15.42 -8.22
N THR A 47 -3.88 -16.41 -7.34
CA THR A 47 -3.84 -17.82 -7.71
C THR A 47 -5.24 -18.31 -8.02
N LEU A 48 -5.39 -19.02 -9.14
CA LEU A 48 -6.63 -19.65 -9.56
C LEU A 48 -6.81 -20.97 -8.82
N ALA A 49 -8.05 -21.33 -8.51
CA ALA A 49 -8.35 -22.62 -7.88
C ALA A 49 -8.05 -23.82 -8.81
N TYR A 50 -8.15 -23.60 -10.12
CA TYR A 50 -7.86 -24.57 -11.16
C TYR A 50 -7.19 -23.87 -12.35
N GLU A 51 -6.55 -24.65 -13.19
CA GLU A 51 -5.82 -24.16 -14.36
C GLU A 51 -6.77 -23.68 -15.46
N ILE A 52 -6.57 -22.46 -15.96
CA ILE A 52 -7.27 -21.92 -17.13
C ILE A 52 -6.22 -21.67 -18.20
N ASN A 53 -6.38 -22.23 -19.40
CA ASN A 53 -5.44 -22.06 -20.52
C ASN A 53 -3.97 -22.30 -20.14
N LYS A 54 -3.68 -23.28 -19.26
CA LYS A 54 -2.31 -23.55 -18.76
C LYS A 54 -1.71 -22.45 -17.90
N ARG A 55 -2.56 -21.72 -17.18
CA ARG A 55 -2.18 -20.71 -16.17
C ARG A 55 -2.80 -21.07 -14.82
N HIS A 56 -2.02 -20.96 -13.76
CA HIS A 56 -2.47 -21.12 -12.36
C HIS A 56 -2.70 -19.79 -11.64
N SER A 57 -2.48 -18.67 -12.33
CA SER A 57 -2.64 -17.33 -11.78
C SER A 57 -3.27 -16.40 -12.81
N GLY A 58 -3.82 -15.28 -12.36
CA GLY A 58 -4.39 -14.26 -13.23
C GLY A 58 -4.53 -12.92 -12.53
N TYR A 59 -4.53 -11.84 -13.31
CA TYR A 59 -4.77 -10.49 -12.80
C TYR A 59 -6.26 -10.20 -12.81
N TYR A 60 -6.82 -9.92 -11.63
CA TYR A 60 -8.24 -9.68 -11.46
C TYR A 60 -8.55 -8.19 -11.49
N TYR A 61 -9.53 -7.84 -12.31
CA TYR A 61 -10.15 -6.53 -12.37
C TYR A 61 -11.66 -6.68 -12.18
N CYS A 62 -12.22 -5.82 -11.34
CA CYS A 62 -13.66 -5.71 -11.11
C CYS A 62 -14.06 -4.28 -11.44
N VAL A 63 -14.96 -4.10 -12.41
CA VAL A 63 -15.47 -2.78 -12.81
C VAL A 63 -16.95 -2.71 -12.47
N GLU A 64 -17.29 -1.77 -11.59
CA GLU A 64 -18.65 -1.46 -11.18
C GLU A 64 -19.13 -0.24 -11.95
N PHE A 65 -20.27 -0.34 -12.61
CA PHE A 65 -20.79 0.74 -13.44
C PHE A 65 -22.31 0.71 -13.56
N GLN A 66 -22.85 1.84 -13.98
CA GLN A 66 -24.26 2.10 -14.12
C GLN A 66 -24.60 2.34 -15.57
N SER A 67 -25.75 1.83 -15.99
CA SER A 67 -26.31 2.13 -17.30
C SER A 67 -27.82 2.29 -17.21
N GLU A 68 -28.37 3.15 -18.06
CA GLU A 68 -29.81 3.31 -18.20
C GLU A 68 -30.44 2.08 -18.88
N THR A 69 -29.74 1.51 -19.87
CA THR A 69 -30.23 0.38 -20.69
C THR A 69 -29.20 -0.75 -20.70
N GLY A 70 -29.64 -2.01 -20.73
CA GLY A 70 -28.74 -3.18 -20.79
C GLY A 70 -28.13 -3.49 -22.16
N THR A 71 -28.21 -2.58 -23.14
CA THR A 71 -27.80 -2.80 -24.53
C THR A 71 -26.29 -2.93 -24.72
N PHE A 72 -25.48 -2.35 -23.82
CA PHE A 72 -24.02 -2.41 -23.89
C PHE A 72 -23.44 -3.80 -23.59
N VAL A 73 -24.20 -4.68 -22.92
CA VAL A 73 -23.70 -5.97 -22.41
C VAL A 73 -23.23 -6.87 -23.55
N ALA A 74 -24.07 -7.07 -24.58
CA ALA A 74 -23.73 -7.99 -25.67
C ALA A 74 -22.50 -7.54 -26.48
N PRO A 75 -22.35 -6.26 -26.87
CA PRO A 75 -21.12 -5.75 -27.48
C PRO A 75 -19.89 -5.89 -26.59
N LEU A 76 -20.02 -5.61 -25.29
CA LEU A 76 -18.92 -5.73 -24.33
C LEU A 76 -18.45 -7.18 -24.19
N GLU A 77 -19.36 -8.12 -23.98
CA GLU A 77 -19.03 -9.54 -23.85
C GLU A 77 -18.43 -10.11 -25.14
N LEU A 78 -18.88 -9.61 -26.30
CA LEU A 78 -18.27 -9.96 -27.58
C LEU A 78 -16.82 -9.46 -27.66
N SER A 79 -16.56 -8.21 -27.28
CA SER A 79 -15.20 -7.65 -27.23
C SER A 79 -14.29 -8.39 -26.25
N LEU A 80 -14.81 -8.75 -25.06
CA LEU A 80 -14.07 -9.52 -24.05
C LEU A 80 -13.76 -10.95 -24.51
N ARG A 81 -14.68 -11.58 -25.25
CA ARG A 81 -14.48 -12.93 -25.79
C ARG A 81 -13.50 -12.97 -26.96
N ARG A 82 -13.43 -11.90 -27.76
CA ARG A 82 -12.52 -11.81 -28.93
C ARG A 82 -11.09 -11.46 -28.54
N ASP A 83 -10.87 -10.94 -27.33
CA ASP A 83 -9.55 -10.55 -26.86
C ASP A 83 -8.85 -11.73 -26.18
N GLU A 84 -7.78 -12.24 -26.80
CA GLU A 84 -7.02 -13.39 -26.31
C GLU A 84 -6.29 -13.12 -24.99
N ARG A 85 -6.13 -11.84 -24.63
CA ARG A 85 -5.51 -11.41 -23.37
C ARG A 85 -6.40 -11.66 -22.17
N ILE A 86 -7.70 -11.85 -22.39
CA ILE A 86 -8.69 -12.12 -21.34
C ILE A 86 -8.91 -13.62 -21.26
N MET A 87 -8.62 -14.21 -20.09
CA MET A 87 -8.82 -15.64 -19.87
C MET A 87 -10.28 -15.98 -19.55
N ARG A 88 -10.94 -15.13 -18.75
CA ARG A 88 -12.33 -15.33 -18.33
C ARG A 88 -12.94 -14.00 -17.92
N PHE A 89 -14.25 -13.86 -18.12
CA PHE A 89 -15.02 -12.75 -17.61
C PHE A 89 -16.36 -13.24 -17.06
N LEU A 90 -16.98 -12.42 -16.22
CA LEU A 90 -18.32 -12.61 -15.70
C LEU A 90 -18.97 -11.24 -15.52
N THR A 91 -20.09 -11.04 -16.22
CA THR A 91 -20.96 -9.88 -16.07
C THR A 91 -22.11 -10.25 -15.14
N ILE A 92 -22.38 -9.44 -14.12
CA ILE A 92 -23.48 -9.63 -13.17
C ILE A 92 -24.30 -8.35 -13.11
N THR A 93 -25.62 -8.49 -13.02
CA THR A 93 -26.52 -7.39 -12.68
C THR A 93 -26.63 -7.26 -11.17
N LEU A 94 -26.32 -6.09 -10.61
CA LEU A 94 -26.41 -5.85 -9.17
C LEU A 94 -27.82 -5.42 -8.78
N ASP A 95 -28.35 -6.06 -7.73
CA ASP A 95 -29.60 -5.65 -7.09
C ASP A 95 -29.34 -4.54 -6.06
N LYS A 96 -30.40 -4.12 -5.35
CA LYS A 96 -30.32 -3.11 -4.30
C LYS A 96 -29.34 -3.49 -3.18
N TYR A 97 -29.24 -4.78 -2.84
CA TYR A 97 -28.40 -5.25 -1.76
C TYR A 97 -26.93 -5.35 -2.17
N GLY A 98 -26.64 -5.74 -3.42
CA GLY A 98 -25.30 -5.79 -3.98
C GLY A 98 -24.65 -4.41 -4.05
N VAL A 99 -25.40 -3.39 -4.50
CA VAL A 99 -24.92 -2.00 -4.52
C VAL A 99 -24.58 -1.53 -3.11
N LYS A 100 -25.50 -1.72 -2.17
CA LYS A 100 -25.29 -1.36 -0.77
C LYS A 100 -24.09 -2.09 -0.16
N TYR A 101 -23.95 -3.39 -0.44
CA TYR A 101 -22.81 -4.17 0.02
C TYR A 101 -21.48 -3.62 -0.51
N ASN A 102 -21.41 -3.24 -1.79
CA ASN A 102 -20.21 -2.67 -2.39
C ASN A 102 -19.88 -1.29 -1.80
N GLU A 103 -20.89 -0.44 -1.55
CA GLU A 103 -20.74 0.83 -0.84
C GLU A 103 -20.26 0.64 0.60
N ASP A 104 -20.90 -0.24 1.36
CA ASP A 104 -20.55 -0.54 2.75
C ASP A 104 -19.15 -1.17 2.85
N ARG A 105 -18.76 -2.00 1.88
CA ARG A 105 -17.41 -2.57 1.76
C ARG A 105 -16.36 -1.48 1.50
N ARG A 106 -16.64 -0.54 0.60
CA ARG A 106 -15.75 0.61 0.33
C ARG A 106 -15.64 1.55 1.53
N ASN A 107 -16.75 1.76 2.23
CA ASN A 107 -16.80 2.57 3.45
C ASN A 107 -16.18 1.85 4.67
N GLY A 108 -15.76 0.59 4.52
CA GLY A 108 -15.10 -0.18 5.57
C GLY A 108 -16.04 -0.71 6.65
N LEU A 109 -17.36 -0.65 6.45
CA LEU A 109 -18.36 -1.24 7.36
C LEU A 109 -18.41 -2.77 7.23
N ILE A 110 -17.98 -3.31 6.08
CA ILE A 110 -17.94 -4.74 5.79
C ILE A 110 -16.49 -5.15 5.54
N GLY A 111 -15.85 -5.69 6.57
CA GLY A 111 -14.48 -6.20 6.51
C GLY A 111 -13.72 -5.98 7.81
N LYS A 112 -13.42 -7.09 8.49
CA LYS A 112 -12.80 -7.21 9.83
C LYS A 112 -13.75 -6.84 10.97
N VAL A 113 -14.58 -7.82 11.36
CA VAL A 113 -14.79 -8.03 12.80
C VAL A 113 -13.38 -8.19 13.39
N LYS A 114 -12.89 -7.16 14.09
CA LYS A 114 -11.79 -7.37 15.04
C LYS A 114 -12.34 -8.39 16.02
N ARG A 115 -11.99 -9.67 15.84
CA ARG A 115 -12.18 -10.67 16.90
C ARG A 115 -11.42 -10.07 18.07
N LYS A 116 -12.14 -9.50 19.03
CA LYS A 116 -11.58 -9.01 20.28
C LYS A 116 -10.90 -10.26 20.83
N LYS A 117 -9.57 -10.32 20.73
CA LYS A 117 -8.79 -11.35 21.40
C LYS A 117 -9.27 -11.23 22.84
N LYS A 118 -9.94 -12.28 23.34
CA LYS A 118 -10.24 -12.41 24.76
C LYS A 118 -8.85 -12.41 25.38
N SER A 119 -8.40 -11.24 25.82
CA SER A 119 -7.33 -11.11 26.78
C SER A 119 -7.93 -11.75 28.03
N ASP A 120 -7.44 -12.92 28.39
CA ASP A 120 -7.57 -13.43 29.75
C ASP A 120 -7.09 -12.30 30.67
N ALA A 121 -8.05 -11.70 31.37
CA ALA A 121 -7.84 -10.64 32.32
C ALA A 121 -8.68 -10.99 33.55
N ASP A 122 -8.02 -11.71 34.46
CA ASP A 122 -8.24 -11.71 35.90
C ASP A 122 -6.83 -11.98 36.47
N ALA A 123 -6.13 -11.10 37.17
CA ALA A 123 -6.49 -10.31 38.35
C ALA A 123 -5.49 -9.12 38.55
N PRO A 124 -5.69 -8.20 39.52
CA PRO A 124 -5.50 -6.76 39.34
C PRO A 124 -4.30 -6.10 40.07
N ALA A 125 -4.08 -4.83 39.68
CA ALA A 125 -3.64 -3.65 40.46
C ALA A 125 -2.28 -3.61 41.17
N SER A 126 -1.41 -2.67 40.76
CA SER A 126 -0.96 -1.61 41.66
C SER A 126 -0.51 -0.37 40.89
N ALA A 127 -1.03 0.78 41.32
CA ALA A 127 -0.71 2.11 40.84
C ALA A 127 0.49 2.68 41.60
N VAL A 128 1.31 3.50 40.93
CA VAL A 128 1.73 4.79 41.50
C VAL A 128 2.08 5.77 40.39
N ALA A 129 1.48 6.95 40.51
CA ALA A 129 1.65 8.10 39.64
C ALA A 129 2.81 8.99 40.12
N ALA A 130 3.53 9.60 39.18
CA ALA A 130 4.22 10.87 39.38
C ALA A 130 4.22 11.67 38.07
N ALA A 131 3.99 12.98 38.16
CA ALA A 131 3.49 13.84 37.08
C ALA A 131 4.60 14.64 36.35
N LYS A 132 4.57 14.58 35.01
CA LYS A 132 4.66 15.64 33.94
C LYS A 132 5.82 16.68 33.95
N PRO A 133 6.34 17.05 32.76
CA PRO A 133 5.63 18.00 31.87
C PRO A 133 5.42 17.54 30.40
N LYS A 134 4.14 17.40 30.06
CA LYS A 134 3.42 17.83 28.83
C LYS A 134 4.20 18.01 27.50
N VAL A 135 4.13 17.00 26.62
CA VAL A 135 4.07 17.18 25.15
C VAL A 135 2.91 16.33 24.60
N ALA A 136 2.25 16.84 23.56
CA ALA A 136 0.91 16.50 23.10
C ALA A 136 0.67 15.02 22.73
N LYS A 137 -0.53 14.54 23.06
CA LYS A 137 -1.06 13.21 22.74
C LYS A 137 -1.23 13.03 21.22
N GLN A 138 -0.66 11.97 20.65
CA GLN A 138 -1.09 11.41 19.37
C GLN A 138 -1.92 10.11 19.60
N PRO A 139 -2.89 9.79 18.71
CA PRO A 139 -3.80 8.66 18.86
C PRO A 139 -3.09 7.30 18.73
N PRO A 140 -3.73 6.17 19.12
CA PRO A 140 -3.09 4.84 19.14
C PRO A 140 -2.72 4.39 17.71
N GLN A 141 -1.42 4.40 17.41
CA GLN A 141 -0.88 4.07 16.09
C GLN A 141 -0.82 2.55 15.88
N GLN A 142 -1.34 2.09 14.73
CA GLN A 142 -1.02 0.76 14.21
C GLN A 142 0.50 0.64 14.03
N PRO A 143 1.10 -0.56 14.13
CA PRO A 143 2.53 -0.72 13.91
C PRO A 143 2.91 -0.15 12.53
N ASP A 144 3.83 0.81 12.51
CA ASP A 144 4.21 1.52 11.31
C ASP A 144 5.02 0.61 10.38
N ASN A 145 4.92 0.85 9.07
CA ASN A 145 5.72 0.09 8.10
C ASN A 145 7.10 0.74 7.91
N LEU A 146 8.06 0.32 8.73
CA LEU A 146 9.44 0.82 8.70
C LEU A 146 10.16 0.65 7.35
N LYS A 147 9.66 -0.23 6.46
CA LYS A 147 10.20 -0.43 5.10
C LYS A 147 10.04 0.79 4.19
N ARG A 148 9.36 1.85 4.64
CA ARG A 148 9.22 3.13 3.92
C ARG A 148 10.44 4.04 4.05
N ILE A 149 11.32 3.74 4.99
CA ILE A 149 12.58 4.46 5.18
C ILE A 149 13.63 3.83 4.27
N GLU A 150 14.36 4.66 3.53
CA GLU A 150 15.40 4.22 2.63
C GLU A 150 16.57 3.59 3.41
N GLY A 151 17.00 2.41 2.98
CA GLY A 151 18.00 1.60 3.69
C GLY A 151 17.40 0.57 4.64
N ILE A 152 16.13 0.68 5.04
CA ILE A 152 15.45 -0.32 5.86
C ILE A 152 14.80 -1.38 4.96
N GLY A 153 15.56 -2.43 4.65
CA GLY A 153 15.06 -3.60 3.92
C GLY A 153 14.19 -4.55 4.78
N PRO A 154 13.58 -5.58 4.18
CA PRO A 154 12.70 -6.51 4.88
C PRO A 154 13.32 -7.16 6.13
N LYS A 155 14.61 -7.53 6.05
CA LYS A 155 15.34 -8.18 7.15
C LYS A 155 15.68 -7.22 8.28
N ILE A 156 16.02 -5.97 7.95
CA ILE A 156 16.31 -4.92 8.94
C ILE A 156 15.02 -4.56 9.68
N ALA A 157 13.90 -4.44 8.95
CA ALA A 157 12.60 -4.22 9.58
C ALA A 157 12.20 -5.33 10.56
N GLU A 158 12.57 -6.59 10.28
CA GLU A 158 12.35 -7.71 11.20
C GLU A 158 13.23 -7.60 12.45
N VAL A 159 14.51 -7.25 12.30
CA VAL A 159 15.44 -7.03 13.42
C VAL A 159 14.97 -5.89 14.32
N LEU A 160 14.61 -4.75 13.74
CA LEU A 160 14.10 -3.60 14.50
C LEU A 160 12.82 -3.96 15.24
N LYS A 161 11.92 -4.71 14.61
CA LYS A 161 10.70 -5.20 15.25
C LYS A 161 10.99 -6.17 16.40
N ALA A 162 12.01 -7.02 16.28
CA ALA A 162 12.45 -7.91 17.36
C ALA A 162 13.03 -7.13 18.56
N ALA A 163 13.58 -5.95 18.33
CA ALA A 163 14.03 -5.01 19.37
C ALA A 163 12.90 -4.07 19.89
N ASP A 164 11.64 -4.42 19.65
CA ASP A 164 10.45 -3.60 19.97
C ASP A 164 10.43 -2.22 19.28
N ILE A 165 11.22 -1.99 18.24
CA ILE A 165 11.20 -0.77 17.43
C ILE A 165 10.19 -1.00 16.29
N ASN A 166 8.94 -0.62 16.52
CA ASN A 166 7.82 -0.92 15.62
C ASN A 166 7.02 0.32 15.18
N SER A 167 7.50 1.53 15.50
CA SER A 167 6.88 2.80 15.09
C SER A 167 7.93 3.79 14.58
N PHE A 168 7.51 4.70 13.70
CA PHE A 168 8.35 5.80 13.23
C PHE A 168 8.76 6.70 14.39
N ALA A 169 7.84 6.97 15.33
CA ALA A 169 8.12 7.79 16.51
C ALA A 169 9.22 7.20 17.40
N LYS A 170 9.21 5.87 17.60
CA LYS A 170 10.24 5.20 18.42
C LYS A 170 11.58 5.18 17.71
N LEU A 171 11.60 4.91 16.41
CA LEU A 171 12.83 4.95 15.60
C LEU A 171 13.42 6.37 15.50
N ALA A 172 12.58 7.40 15.41
CA ALA A 172 12.98 8.81 15.39
C ALA A 172 13.55 9.29 16.74
N SER A 173 13.09 8.71 17.85
CA SER A 173 13.59 9.03 19.19
C SER A 173 14.94 8.36 19.51
N MET A 174 15.35 7.37 18.73
CA MET A 174 16.62 6.68 18.91
C MET A 174 17.73 7.37 18.12
N THR A 175 18.95 7.27 18.64
CA THR A 175 20.15 7.73 17.96
C THR A 175 20.60 6.70 16.92
N SER A 176 21.36 7.16 15.92
CA SER A 176 21.95 6.27 14.91
C SER A 176 22.88 5.22 15.53
N GLU A 177 23.54 5.56 16.64
CA GLU A 177 24.43 4.67 17.39
C GLU A 177 23.66 3.53 18.07
N GLU A 178 22.59 3.85 18.79
CA GLU A 178 21.72 2.84 19.43
C GLU A 178 21.12 1.88 18.40
N ILE A 179 20.70 2.40 17.24
CA ILE A 179 20.18 1.57 16.14
C ILE A 179 21.30 0.65 15.62
N LYS A 180 22.53 1.15 15.48
CA LYS A 180 23.67 0.36 15.03
C LYS A 180 24.02 -0.76 16.01
N GLU A 181 23.92 -0.51 17.31
CA GLU A 181 24.10 -1.55 18.34
C GLU A 181 23.05 -2.65 18.22
N VAL A 182 21.78 -2.30 18.03
CA VAL A 182 20.69 -3.26 17.82
C VAL A 182 20.94 -4.13 16.58
N LEU A 183 21.45 -3.55 15.49
CA LEU A 183 21.78 -4.29 14.27
C LEU A 183 22.97 -5.23 14.48
N ASN A 184 24.01 -4.78 15.18
CA ASN A 184 25.17 -5.61 15.49
C ASN A 184 24.79 -6.77 16.42
N ALA A 185 23.92 -6.54 17.41
CA ALA A 185 23.41 -7.59 18.29
C ALA A 185 22.58 -8.66 17.54
N ALA A 186 21.94 -8.29 16.43
CA ALA A 186 21.20 -9.21 15.57
C ALA A 186 22.09 -10.00 14.58
N GLY A 187 23.36 -9.62 14.43
CA GLY A 187 24.39 -10.39 13.75
C GLY A 187 25.23 -9.58 12.75
N ASP A 188 26.46 -10.06 12.52
CA ASP A 188 27.50 -9.42 11.69
C ASP A 188 27.08 -9.09 10.25
N ARG A 189 26.03 -9.74 9.75
CA ARG A 189 25.46 -9.50 8.41
C ARG A 189 24.94 -8.07 8.25
N PHE A 190 24.58 -7.39 9.34
CA PHE A 190 24.05 -6.03 9.31
C PHE A 190 25.08 -4.95 9.64
N SER A 191 26.32 -5.31 9.99
CA SER A 191 27.36 -4.36 10.40
C SER A 191 27.80 -3.39 9.29
N PHE A 192 27.54 -3.73 8.02
CA PHE A 192 27.80 -2.86 6.86
C PHE A 192 26.68 -1.83 6.60
N GLN A 193 25.58 -1.87 7.35
CA GLN A 193 24.49 -0.91 7.21
C GLN A 193 24.81 0.41 7.92
N ASP A 194 24.38 1.51 7.31
CA ASP A 194 24.58 2.86 7.85
C ASP A 194 23.23 3.45 8.29
N PRO A 195 22.87 3.39 9.59
CA PRO A 195 21.60 3.90 10.08
C PRO A 195 21.59 5.42 10.32
N THR A 196 22.63 6.15 9.90
CA THR A 196 22.78 7.59 10.18
C THR A 196 21.57 8.42 9.73
N THR A 197 20.93 8.03 8.62
CA THR A 197 19.79 8.76 8.05
C THR A 197 18.43 8.27 8.56
N TRP A 198 18.37 7.12 9.25
CA TRP A 198 17.09 6.50 9.61
C TRP A 198 16.28 7.27 10.66
N PRO A 199 16.87 7.81 11.75
CA PRO A 199 16.13 8.61 12.72
C PRO A 199 15.47 9.84 12.10
N ALA A 200 16.21 10.57 11.25
CA ALA A 200 15.71 11.77 10.58
C ALA A 200 14.61 11.45 9.55
N GLN A 201 14.74 10.33 8.81
CA GLN A 201 13.67 9.86 7.91
C GLN A 201 12.43 9.42 8.70
N ALA A 202 12.63 8.76 9.84
CA ALA A 202 11.56 8.33 10.72
C ALA A 202 10.80 9.54 11.33
N ASP A 203 11.49 10.64 11.65
CA ASP A 203 10.86 11.85 12.15
C ASP A 203 9.91 12.49 11.11
N LEU A 204 10.36 12.60 9.86
CA LEU A 204 9.51 13.09 8.75
C LEU A 204 8.32 12.16 8.50
N ALA A 205 8.54 10.84 8.55
CA ALA A 205 7.49 9.85 8.42
C ALA A 205 6.47 9.93 9.58
N ALA A 206 6.95 10.12 10.82
CA ALA A 206 6.10 10.28 12.01
C ALA A 206 5.26 11.56 11.96
N LYS A 207 5.79 12.63 11.35
CA LYS A 207 5.08 13.89 11.09
C LYS A 207 4.12 13.81 9.89
N GLY A 208 4.14 12.72 9.12
CA GLY A 208 3.33 12.55 7.92
C GLY A 208 3.80 13.39 6.74
N GLU A 209 5.03 13.90 6.77
CA GLU A 209 5.61 14.75 5.72
C GLU A 209 6.15 13.91 4.55
N TRP A 210 5.30 13.06 3.96
CA TRP A 210 5.68 12.08 2.95
C TRP A 210 6.26 12.70 1.68
N GLU A 211 5.76 13.86 1.26
CA GLU A 211 6.26 14.60 0.10
C GLU A 211 7.71 15.09 0.31
N LYS A 212 8.00 15.64 1.50
CA LYS A 212 9.35 16.08 1.86
C LYS A 212 10.30 14.89 2.00
N LEU A 213 9.83 13.80 2.59
CA LEU A 213 10.60 12.56 2.72
C LEU A 213 10.96 12.00 1.35
N LYS A 214 10.00 11.91 0.43
CA LYS A 214 10.23 11.38 -0.92
C LYS A 214 11.24 12.24 -1.68
N LYS A 215 11.09 13.56 -1.64
CA LYS A 215 12.04 14.48 -2.27
C LYS A 215 13.44 14.33 -1.68
N TRP A 216 13.55 14.18 -0.37
CA TRP A 216 14.83 13.95 0.29
C TRP A 216 15.45 12.59 -0.07
N GLN A 217 14.64 11.54 -0.20
CA GLN A 217 15.09 10.21 -0.66
C GLN A 217 15.55 10.23 -2.12
N GLU A 218 14.92 11.01 -3.00
CA GLU A 218 15.36 11.19 -4.39
C GLU A 218 16.73 11.88 -4.49
N ASP A 219 17.02 12.80 -3.57
CA ASP A 219 18.32 13.50 -3.48
C ASP A 219 19.41 12.62 -2.81
N LEU A 220 19.03 11.61 -2.03
CA LEU A 220 19.94 10.65 -1.39
C LEU A 220 20.29 9.51 -2.36
N LYS A 221 21.53 9.48 -2.86
CA LYS A 221 22.03 8.31 -3.59
C LYS A 221 22.42 7.20 -2.61
N GLY A 222 21.48 6.29 -2.32
CA GLY A 222 21.75 5.07 -1.56
C GLY A 222 21.89 5.27 -0.05
N GLY A 223 21.04 6.13 0.53
CA GLY A 223 20.95 6.34 1.98
C GLY A 223 22.11 7.12 2.65
N LYS A 224 23.05 7.66 1.87
CA LYS A 224 24.15 8.51 2.39
C LYS A 224 23.88 9.99 2.10
N VAL A 225 24.12 10.85 3.09
CA VAL A 225 24.07 12.31 2.92
C VAL A 225 25.18 12.69 1.94
N VAL A 226 24.81 13.07 0.71
CA VAL A 226 25.74 13.72 -0.20
C VAL A 226 25.93 15.13 0.34
N ALA A 227 27.11 15.44 0.88
CA ALA A 227 27.44 16.81 1.24
C ALA A 227 27.22 17.70 0.00
N PRO A 228 26.59 18.88 0.12
CA PRO A 228 26.49 19.79 -1.00
C PRO A 228 27.91 20.10 -1.46
N SER A 229 28.22 19.84 -2.74
CA SER A 229 29.47 20.30 -3.35
C SER A 229 29.57 21.79 -3.10
N SER A 230 30.52 22.19 -2.26
CA SER A 230 30.93 23.58 -2.08
C SER A 230 31.43 24.09 -3.42
N LYS A 231 30.54 24.70 -4.21
CA LYS A 231 30.93 25.56 -5.32
C LYS A 231 31.03 26.96 -4.73
N GLY A 232 32.28 27.41 -4.61
CA GLY A 232 32.75 28.51 -3.80
C GLY A 232 31.92 29.79 -3.86
N GLU A 233 31.80 30.40 -2.68
CA GLU A 233 31.98 31.84 -2.52
C GLU A 233 33.22 32.28 -3.32
N GLY A 234 32.99 33.05 -4.37
CA GLY A 234 33.99 33.94 -4.95
C GLY A 234 33.58 35.36 -4.61
N GLY A 235 34.19 35.89 -3.55
CA GLY A 235 34.13 37.30 -3.20
C GLY A 235 34.90 38.18 -4.19
N GLU A 236 34.64 39.48 -4.06
CA GLU A 236 35.09 40.61 -4.87
C GLU A 236 36.61 40.91 -4.81
N GLU A 237 37.02 41.88 -5.65
CA GLU A 237 38.28 42.67 -5.67
C GLU A 237 39.52 41.92 -6.22
N GLU A 238 40.30 42.42 -7.19
CA GLU A 238 40.59 43.76 -7.75
C GLU A 238 40.56 43.78 -9.30
#